data_AF-A0A1G7F6H6-F1
#
_entry.id   AF-A0A1G7F6H6-F1
#
_cell.length_a   1.000
_cell.length_b   1.000
_cell.length_c   1.000
_cell.angle_alpha   90.00
_cell.angle_beta   90.00
_cell.angle_gamma   90.00
#
_symmetry.space_group_name_H-M   'P 1'
#
loop_
_entity.id
_entity.type
_entity.pdbx_description
1 polymer ?
#
loop_
_entity_poly.entity_id
_entity_poly.type
_entity_poly.pdbx_seq_one_letter_code
_entity_poly.pdbx_strand_id
1 'polypeptide(L)'
;MNETEDFWDTLDDKTKAAIEEGLADAEAGRDIEFSLYMKTQFGIDPSHNPRIKEILAIEPFIIKSRWTDGQVRVTDFGKFLVEYQGSRESPFGRILQPEIFIQAKTDGRTILWDNMTEMEDYDGTVIPAPLDFCPDVLFQNSTLA
;
A
#
# COMPACT_ATOMS: atom_id res chain seq x y z
N MET A 1 41.68 20.62 23.98
CA MET A 1 40.72 19.65 23.45
C MET A 1 39.39 20.09 24.01
N ASN A 2 38.51 20.66 23.18
CA ASN A 2 37.15 20.98 23.63
C ASN A 2 36.41 19.65 23.74
N GLU A 3 35.97 19.32 24.94
CA GLU A 3 34.98 18.28 25.16
C GLU A 3 33.72 18.73 24.41
N THR A 4 33.37 18.02 23.34
CA THR A 4 32.08 18.19 22.66
C THR A 4 31.00 17.87 23.69
N GLU A 5 30.17 18.85 24.01
CA GLU A 5 28.95 18.64 24.78
C GLU A 5 28.21 17.44 24.19
N ASP A 6 27.92 16.45 25.03
CA ASP A 6 27.13 15.29 24.61
C ASP A 6 25.77 15.84 24.15
N PHE A 7 25.33 15.42 22.95
CA PHE A 7 24.03 15.80 22.40
C PHE A 7 22.93 15.58 23.44
N TRP A 8 23.07 14.55 24.28
CA TRP A 8 22.13 14.23 25.35
C TRP A 8 22.01 15.31 26.42
N ASP A 9 23.08 16.03 26.71
CA ASP A 9 23.08 17.10 27.72
C ASP A 9 22.45 18.39 27.19
N THR A 10 22.33 18.53 25.87
CA THR A 10 21.72 19.71 25.21
C THR A 10 20.20 19.67 25.12
N LEU A 11 19.57 18.51 25.39
CA LEU A 11 18.11 18.34 25.31
C LEU A 11 17.42 18.79 26.60
N ASP A 12 16.18 19.30 26.47
CA ASP A 12 15.31 19.57 27.62
C ASP A 12 14.70 18.28 28.19
N ASP A 13 14.30 18.32 29.46
CA ASP A 13 13.80 17.15 30.19
C ASP A 13 12.60 16.47 29.53
N LYS A 14 11.74 17.24 28.85
CA LYS A 14 10.56 16.69 28.16
C LYS A 14 10.98 15.90 26.92
N THR A 15 11.95 16.41 26.17
CA THR A 15 12.49 15.73 25.00
C THR A 15 13.24 14.46 25.38
N LYS A 16 14.04 14.48 26.46
CA LYS A 16 14.71 13.27 26.98
C LYS A 16 13.70 12.18 27.37
N ALA A 17 12.67 12.55 28.13
CA ALA A 17 11.62 11.62 28.56
C ALA A 17 10.87 10.97 27.39
N ALA A 18 10.54 11.73 26.34
CA ALA A 18 9.85 11.20 25.16
C ALA A 18 10.71 10.20 24.36
N ILE A 19 12.03 10.43 24.30
CA ILE A 19 12.95 9.51 23.61
C ILE A 19 13.18 8.24 24.44
N GLU A 20 13.30 8.36 25.76
CA GLU A 20 13.40 7.20 26.67
C GLU A 20 12.13 6.34 26.63
N GLU A 21 10.95 6.97 26.60
CA GLU A 21 9.66 6.28 26.40
C GLU A 21 9.63 5.55 25.06
N GLY A 22 10.00 6.22 23.97
CA GLY A 22 10.05 5.60 22.63
C GLY A 22 11.06 4.45 22.52
N LEU A 23 12.21 4.54 23.19
CA LEU A 23 13.20 3.46 23.25
C LEU A 23 12.67 2.26 24.07
N ALA A 24 12.02 2.53 25.21
CA ALA A 24 11.38 1.50 26.02
C ALA A 24 10.20 0.83 25.29
N ASP A 25 9.46 1.58 24.48
CA ASP A 25 8.38 1.09 23.61
C ASP A 25 8.92 0.17 22.52
N ALA A 26 10.01 0.57 21.87
CA ALA A 26 10.68 -0.21 20.84
C ALA A 26 11.26 -1.52 21.40
N GLU A 27 11.90 -1.47 22.57
CA GLU A 27 12.48 -2.65 23.24
C GLU A 27 11.40 -3.63 23.74
N ALA A 28 10.21 -3.13 24.08
CA ALA A 28 9.08 -3.93 24.51
C ALA A 28 8.17 -4.43 23.37
N GLY A 29 8.47 -4.12 22.10
CA GLY A 29 7.69 -4.56 20.94
C GLY A 29 6.29 -3.94 20.85
N ARG A 30 6.12 -2.70 21.35
CA ARG A 30 4.83 -1.99 21.43
C ARG A 30 4.37 -1.31 20.13
N ASP A 31 4.80 -1.76 18.95
CA ASP A 31 4.28 -1.26 17.65
C ASP A 31 2.74 -1.37 17.51
N ILE A 32 2.13 -2.30 18.27
CA ILE A 32 0.67 -2.47 18.35
C ILE A 32 -0.01 -1.28 19.06
N GLU A 33 0.66 -0.66 20.04
CA GLU A 33 0.11 0.47 20.82
C GLU A 33 0.03 1.74 19.99
N PHE A 34 1.00 2.03 19.10
CA PHE A 34 0.94 3.22 18.25
C PHE A 34 -0.26 3.19 17.30
N SER A 35 -0.51 2.04 16.67
CA SER A 35 -1.67 1.88 15.78
C SER A 35 -2.99 1.98 16.54
N LEU A 36 -3.06 1.40 17.74
CA LEU A 36 -4.23 1.50 18.61
C LEU A 36 -4.44 2.93 19.14
N TYR A 37 -3.36 3.63 19.48
CA TYR A 37 -3.36 5.02 19.93
C TYR A 37 -3.84 5.95 18.81
N MET A 38 -3.31 5.80 17.60
CA MET A 38 -3.75 6.58 16.43
C MET A 38 -5.24 6.36 16.13
N LYS A 39 -5.70 5.12 16.24
CA LYS A 39 -7.11 4.76 16.06
C LYS A 39 -8.01 5.32 17.15
N THR A 40 -7.60 5.24 18.41
CA THR A 40 -8.40 5.68 19.55
C THR A 40 -8.43 7.19 19.73
N GLN A 41 -7.31 7.88 19.52
CA GLN A 41 -7.20 9.33 19.74
C GLN A 41 -7.59 10.15 18.50
N PHE A 42 -7.25 9.66 17.30
CA PHE A 42 -7.41 10.44 16.08
C PHE A 42 -8.38 9.81 15.07
N GLY A 43 -8.92 8.62 15.36
CA GLY A 43 -9.75 7.87 14.40
C GLY A 43 -8.98 7.39 13.17
N ILE A 44 -7.65 7.45 13.21
CA ILE A 44 -6.76 7.05 12.13
C ILE A 44 -6.41 5.59 12.35
N ASP A 45 -6.99 4.69 11.54
CA ASP A 45 -6.57 3.30 11.47
C ASP A 45 -5.43 3.21 10.45
N PRO A 46 -4.13 3.14 10.85
CA PRO A 46 -3.07 2.89 9.89
C PRO A 46 -3.32 1.51 9.29
N SER A 47 -3.81 1.49 8.04
CA SER A 47 -4.42 0.31 7.44
C SER A 47 -3.50 -0.92 7.55
N HIS A 48 -3.84 -1.81 8.49
CA HIS A 48 -3.13 -3.07 8.75
C HIS A 48 -3.58 -4.18 7.81
N ASN A 49 -4.28 -3.86 6.71
CA ASN A 49 -4.61 -4.90 5.76
C ASN A 49 -3.32 -5.45 5.18
N PRO A 50 -3.23 -6.77 4.99
CA PRO A 50 -2.07 -7.38 4.37
C PRO A 50 -1.82 -6.77 2.99
N ARG A 51 -0.60 -6.88 2.49
CA ARG A 51 -0.22 -6.40 1.16
C ARG A 51 -0.07 -7.58 0.22
N ILE A 52 -0.08 -7.33 -1.09
CA ILE A 52 0.12 -8.40 -2.08
C ILE A 52 1.59 -8.73 -2.15
N LYS A 53 1.95 -9.99 -1.90
CA LYS A 53 3.32 -10.48 -1.94
C LYS A 53 3.71 -10.97 -3.34
N GLU A 54 2.83 -11.75 -3.96
CA GLU A 54 3.05 -12.31 -5.29
C GLU A 54 1.71 -12.61 -5.98
N ILE A 55 1.70 -12.53 -7.31
CA ILE A 55 0.61 -13.02 -8.14
C ILE A 55 0.87 -14.50 -8.44
N LEU A 56 -0.11 -15.35 -8.13
CA LEU A 56 -0.04 -16.81 -8.33
C LEU A 56 -0.63 -17.24 -9.67
N ALA A 57 -1.72 -16.60 -10.09
CA ALA A 57 -2.37 -16.86 -11.36
C ALA A 57 -3.15 -15.63 -11.84
N ILE A 58 -3.22 -15.47 -13.15
CA ILE A 58 -4.04 -14.46 -13.82
C ILE A 58 -4.93 -15.17 -14.83
N GLU A 59 -6.23 -15.08 -14.64
CA GLU A 59 -7.26 -15.47 -15.58
C GLU A 59 -7.95 -14.19 -16.08
N PRO A 60 -8.73 -14.23 -17.19
CA PRO A 60 -9.47 -13.06 -17.65
C PRO A 60 -10.28 -12.42 -16.52
N PHE A 61 -9.86 -11.22 -16.12
CA PHE A 61 -10.46 -10.39 -15.07
C PHE A 61 -10.39 -10.95 -13.64
N ILE A 62 -9.64 -12.03 -13.41
CA ILE A 62 -9.49 -12.65 -12.09
C ILE A 62 -8.02 -12.80 -11.77
N ILE A 63 -7.60 -12.27 -10.63
CA ILE A 63 -6.23 -12.41 -10.14
C ILE A 63 -6.25 -13.17 -8.82
N LYS A 64 -5.46 -14.26 -8.78
CA LYS A 64 -5.17 -15.01 -7.55
C LYS A 64 -3.80 -14.59 -7.04
N SER A 65 -3.73 -14.12 -5.80
CA SER A 65 -2.50 -13.58 -5.21
C SER A 65 -2.27 -14.11 -3.80
N ARG A 66 -0.99 -14.21 -3.41
CA ARG A 66 -0.58 -14.48 -2.02
C ARG A 66 -0.34 -13.15 -1.32
N TRP A 67 -0.82 -13.04 -0.09
CA TRP A 67 -0.76 -11.83 0.72
C TRP A 67 0.29 -11.97 1.83
N THR A 68 0.69 -10.85 2.45
CA THR A 68 1.73 -10.81 3.49
C THR A 68 1.34 -11.54 4.78
N ASP A 69 0.04 -11.78 5.01
CA ASP A 69 -0.48 -12.63 6.08
C ASP A 69 -0.39 -14.13 5.75
N GLY A 70 0.16 -14.50 4.60
CA GLY A 70 0.29 -15.87 4.12
C GLY A 70 -0.98 -16.40 3.45
N GLN A 71 -2.10 -15.67 3.49
CA GLN A 71 -3.36 -16.09 2.88
C GLN A 71 -3.31 -15.93 1.37
N VAL A 72 -4.08 -16.79 0.68
CA VAL A 72 -4.29 -16.68 -0.76
C VAL A 72 -5.68 -16.16 -1.00
N ARG A 73 -5.79 -15.12 -1.82
CA ARG A 73 -7.05 -14.46 -2.12
C ARG A 73 -7.26 -14.34 -3.61
N VAL A 74 -8.52 -14.27 -4.00
CA VAL A 74 -8.97 -14.06 -5.38
C VAL A 74 -9.68 -12.72 -5.47
N THR A 75 -9.25 -11.88 -6.40
CA THR A 75 -9.88 -10.61 -6.73
C THR A 75 -10.49 -10.71 -8.13
N ASP A 76 -11.80 -10.48 -8.21
CA ASP A 76 -12.58 -10.48 -9.46
C ASP A 76 -12.74 -9.03 -9.94
N PHE A 77 -11.83 -8.60 -10.82
CA PHE A 77 -11.80 -7.27 -11.41
C PHE A 77 -13.00 -7.00 -12.32
N GLY A 78 -13.61 -8.06 -12.89
CA GLY A 78 -14.79 -7.92 -13.73
C GLY A 78 -16.00 -7.43 -12.94
N LYS A 79 -16.14 -7.88 -11.68
CA LYS A 79 -17.15 -7.36 -10.74
C LYS A 79 -16.73 -6.03 -10.13
N PHE A 80 -15.48 -5.93 -9.70
CA PHE A 80 -14.94 -4.74 -9.03
C PHE A 80 -15.02 -3.49 -9.92
N LEU A 81 -14.79 -3.63 -11.23
CA LEU A 81 -14.77 -2.51 -12.19
C LEU A 81 -15.97 -2.54 -13.14
N VAL A 82 -17.08 -3.15 -12.74
CA VAL A 82 -18.26 -3.36 -13.61
C VAL A 82 -18.79 -2.05 -14.21
N GLU A 83 -18.71 -0.93 -13.48
CA GLU A 83 -19.16 0.38 -13.96
C GLU A 83 -18.33 0.93 -15.12
N TYR A 84 -17.12 0.42 -15.34
CA TYR A 84 -16.24 0.80 -16.45
C TYR A 84 -16.42 -0.11 -17.67
N GLN A 85 -17.28 -1.13 -17.60
CA GLN A 85 -17.63 -1.96 -18.74
C GLN A 85 -18.33 -1.12 -19.83
N GLY A 86 -17.60 -0.83 -20.90
CA GLY A 86 -18.05 0.01 -22.02
C GLY A 86 -17.25 1.29 -22.19
N SER A 87 -16.52 1.72 -21.16
CA SER A 87 -15.66 2.92 -21.18
C SER A 87 -14.24 2.58 -21.65
N ARG A 88 -14.09 2.05 -22.86
CA ARG A 88 -12.81 1.52 -23.38
C ARG A 88 -11.65 2.51 -23.38
N GLU A 89 -11.95 3.81 -23.42
CA GLU A 89 -10.95 4.89 -23.40
C GLU A 89 -10.44 5.19 -21.98
N SER A 90 -11.17 4.80 -20.93
CA SER A 90 -10.70 5.01 -19.55
C SER A 90 -9.62 4.00 -19.17
N PRO A 91 -8.65 4.34 -18.29
CA PRO A 91 -7.65 3.40 -17.82
C PRO A 91 -8.27 2.09 -17.27
N PHE A 92 -9.38 2.21 -16.52
CA PHE A 92 -10.12 1.07 -15.98
C PHE A 92 -10.80 0.23 -17.07
N GLY A 93 -11.36 0.85 -18.11
CA GLY A 93 -11.95 0.13 -19.24
C GLY A 93 -10.90 -0.54 -20.13
N ARG A 94 -9.69 0.03 -20.23
CA ARG A 94 -8.55 -0.57 -20.94
C ARG A 94 -8.10 -1.87 -20.27
N ILE A 95 -7.95 -1.89 -18.95
CA ILE A 95 -7.57 -3.13 -18.25
C ILE A 95 -8.68 -4.20 -18.30
N LEU A 96 -9.94 -3.82 -18.56
CA LEU A 96 -11.03 -4.76 -18.83
C LEU A 96 -11.02 -5.35 -20.26
N GLN A 97 -9.90 -5.23 -20.99
CA GLN A 97 -9.63 -5.97 -22.21
C GLN A 97 -8.74 -7.18 -21.87
N PRO A 98 -9.12 -8.43 -22.18
CA PRO A 98 -8.39 -9.62 -21.74
C PRO A 98 -6.88 -9.59 -22.03
N GLU A 99 -6.51 -9.11 -23.21
CA GLU A 99 -5.13 -8.97 -23.69
C GLU A 99 -4.29 -7.97 -22.89
N ILE A 100 -4.93 -6.97 -22.30
CA ILE A 100 -4.28 -6.00 -21.41
C ILE A 100 -4.30 -6.54 -19.98
N PHE A 101 -5.41 -7.13 -19.55
CA PHE A 101 -5.58 -7.63 -18.19
C PHE A 101 -4.48 -8.61 -17.78
N ILE A 102 -4.14 -9.55 -18.67
CA ILE A 102 -3.10 -10.58 -18.41
C ILE A 102 -1.70 -10.01 -18.17
N GLN A 103 -1.47 -8.74 -18.50
CA GLN A 103 -0.20 -8.06 -18.30
C GLN A 103 -0.03 -7.50 -16.88
N ALA A 104 -0.96 -7.78 -15.98
CA ALA A 104 -0.91 -7.34 -14.59
C ALA A 104 0.40 -7.77 -13.91
N LYS A 105 0.96 -6.86 -13.12
CA LYS A 105 2.18 -7.07 -12.35
C LYS A 105 1.94 -6.75 -10.88
N THR A 106 2.90 -7.12 -10.05
CA THR A 106 2.95 -6.68 -8.66
C THR A 106 4.36 -6.17 -8.36
N ASP A 107 4.43 -5.12 -7.55
CA ASP A 107 5.66 -4.57 -6.98
C ASP A 107 5.97 -5.16 -5.59
N GLY A 108 5.23 -6.20 -5.17
CA GLY A 108 5.30 -6.75 -3.83
C GLY A 108 4.50 -5.97 -2.79
N ARG A 109 3.62 -5.06 -3.23
CA ARG A 109 2.66 -4.34 -2.38
C ARG A 109 1.25 -4.29 -2.99
N THR A 110 1.15 -4.01 -4.28
CA THR A 110 -0.09 -3.79 -5.03
C THR A 110 -0.13 -4.64 -6.33
N ILE A 111 -1.24 -4.60 -7.06
CA ILE A 111 -1.37 -5.01 -8.45
C ILE A 111 -1.41 -3.77 -9.34
N LEU A 112 -0.63 -3.78 -10.42
CA LEU A 112 -0.49 -2.66 -11.34
C LEU A 112 -0.39 -3.08 -12.81
N TRP A 113 -0.71 -2.14 -13.70
CA TRP A 113 -0.50 -2.23 -15.15
C TRP A 113 0.32 -1.03 -15.63
N ASP A 114 1.42 -1.29 -16.33
CA ASP A 114 2.31 -0.23 -16.83
C ASP A 114 1.67 0.60 -17.95
N ASN A 115 2.03 1.88 -18.04
CA ASN A 115 1.66 2.78 -19.14
C ASN A 115 0.13 2.91 -19.37
N MET A 116 -0.63 2.94 -18.27
CA MET A 116 -2.09 3.07 -18.29
C MET A 116 -2.56 4.48 -17.98
N THR A 117 -1.74 5.27 -17.31
CA THR A 117 -2.03 6.65 -16.89
C THR A 117 -0.85 7.56 -17.25
N GLU A 118 -1.02 8.86 -16.99
CA GLU A 118 0.00 9.88 -17.17
C GLU A 118 0.17 10.65 -15.86
N MET A 119 1.39 11.08 -15.55
CA MET A 119 1.67 11.96 -14.42
C MET A 119 2.56 13.12 -14.86
N GLU A 120 2.38 14.27 -14.23
CA GLU A 120 3.25 15.43 -14.41
C GLU A 120 4.44 15.32 -13.44
N ASP A 121 5.65 15.33 -13.99
CA ASP A 121 6.90 15.37 -13.22
C ASP A 121 7.17 16.78 -12.68
N TYR A 122 8.13 16.93 -11.77
CA TYR A 122 8.45 18.20 -11.11
C TYR A 122 8.86 19.32 -12.07
N ASP A 123 9.29 18.98 -13.29
CA ASP A 123 9.66 19.92 -14.36
C ASP A 123 8.49 20.29 -15.29
N GLY A 124 7.28 19.76 -15.02
CA GLY A 124 6.08 19.94 -15.86
C GLY A 124 5.98 18.97 -17.03
N THR A 125 6.91 18.02 -17.17
CA THR A 125 6.86 17.01 -18.23
C THR A 125 5.81 15.95 -17.91
N VAL A 126 4.96 15.61 -18.88
CA VAL A 126 4.03 14.50 -18.75
C VAL A 126 4.75 13.19 -19.08
N ILE A 127 4.81 12.27 -18.11
CA ILE A 127 5.44 10.96 -18.23
C ILE A 127 4.41 9.83 -18.05
N PRO A 128 4.60 8.66 -18.70
CA PRO A 128 3.75 7.50 -18.49
C PRO A 128 3.82 7.01 -17.05
N ALA A 129 2.66 6.66 -16.50
CA ALA A 129 2.52 6.12 -15.16
C ALA A 129 1.75 4.79 -15.17
N PRO A 130 2.00 3.91 -14.18
CA PRO A 130 1.21 2.71 -14.01
C PRO A 130 -0.18 3.06 -13.47
N LEU A 131 -1.16 2.20 -13.79
CA LEU A 131 -2.41 2.13 -13.04
C LEU A 131 -2.25 1.06 -11.96
N ASP A 132 -2.15 1.49 -10.71
CA ASP A 132 -2.09 0.62 -9.55
C ASP A 132 -3.38 0.70 -8.71
N PHE A 133 -3.65 -0.35 -7.94
CA PHE A 133 -4.80 -0.39 -7.04
C PHE A 133 -4.36 -0.42 -5.59
N CYS A 134 -4.87 0.50 -4.78
CA CYS A 134 -4.54 0.49 -3.35
C CYS A 134 -4.79 -0.90 -2.74
N PRO A 135 -3.81 -1.47 -2.00
CA PRO A 135 -3.92 -2.82 -1.43
C PRO A 135 -5.14 -2.96 -0.50
N ASP A 136 -5.58 -1.88 0.14
CA ASP A 136 -6.79 -1.89 0.96
C ASP A 136 -8.06 -2.09 0.13
N VAL A 137 -8.13 -1.46 -1.05
CA VAL A 137 -9.25 -1.63 -1.99
C VAL A 137 -9.24 -3.05 -2.55
N LEU A 138 -8.06 -3.57 -2.90
CA LEU A 138 -7.91 -4.96 -3.34
C LEU A 138 -8.34 -5.94 -2.24
N PHE A 139 -8.02 -5.64 -0.98
CA PHE A 139 -8.36 -6.51 0.15
C PHE A 139 -9.88 -6.59 0.34
N GLN A 140 -10.55 -5.43 0.33
CA GLN A 140 -12.01 -5.32 0.44
C GLN A 140 -12.75 -6.04 -0.69
N ASN A 141 -12.17 -6.05 -1.90
CA ASN A 141 -12.75 -6.68 -3.08
C ASN A 141 -12.21 -8.09 -3.37
N SER A 142 -11.54 -8.70 -2.38
CA SER A 142 -11.00 -10.05 -2.49
C SER A 142 -11.75 -11.05 -1.62
N THR A 143 -11.71 -12.32 -2.02
CA THR A 143 -12.25 -13.45 -1.25
C THR A 143 -11.13 -14.45 -0.97
N LEU A 144 -11.22 -15.16 0.16
CA LEU A 144 -10.28 -16.24 0.47
C LEU A 144 -10.46 -17.39 -0.52
N ALA A 145 -9.34 -17.90 -1.03
CA ALA A 145 -9.28 -18.95 -2.04
C ALA A 145 -9.36 -20.37 -1.45
#